data_AF-A0A944AW56-F1
#
_entry.id   AF-A0A944AW56-F1
#
_cell.length_a   1.000
_cell.length_b   1.000
_cell.length_c   1.000
_cell.angle_alpha   90.00
_cell.angle_beta   90.00
_cell.angle_gamma   90.00
#
_symmetry.space_group_name_H-M   'P 1'
#
loop_
_entity.id
_entity.type
_entity.pdbx_description
1 polymer ?
#
loop_
_entity_poly.entity_id
_entity_poly.type
_entity_poly.pdbx_seq_one_letter_code
_entity_poly.pdbx_strand_id
1 'polypeptide(L)'
;MKELDFRKWLNETGVSKKMQSDFVSRLKRLETKLEIFDIDEEYKSDKCQKLLKYLSEGCKNSPYPKNLNLQGTSNQYTVLKYAVKKYISFLESN
;
A
#
# COMPACT_ATOMS: atom_id res chain seq x y z
N MET A 1 3.51 6.98 5.98
CA MET A 1 4.58 6.09 5.47
C MET A 1 5.94 6.78 5.48
N LYS A 2 7.02 6.02 5.70
CA LYS A 2 8.44 6.42 5.53
C LYS A 2 8.84 6.62 4.06
N GLU A 3 8.26 7.62 3.40
CA GLU A 3 8.41 7.83 1.95
C GLU A 3 9.88 7.96 1.50
N LEU A 4 10.70 8.76 2.20
CA LEU A 4 12.08 9.02 1.80
C LEU A 4 12.93 7.75 1.86
N ASP A 5 12.81 7.00 2.94
CA ASP A 5 13.53 5.73 3.14
C ASP A 5 13.08 4.68 2.13
N PHE A 6 11.77 4.61 1.88
CA PHE A 6 11.23 3.68 0.90
C PHE A 6 11.70 3.99 -0.53
N ARG A 7 11.74 5.28 -0.91
CA ARG A 7 12.29 5.69 -2.21
C ARG A 7 13.78 5.35 -2.33
N LYS A 8 14.55 5.56 -1.27
CA LYS A 8 15.97 5.20 -1.22
C LYS A 8 16.15 3.69 -1.40
N TRP A 9 15.43 2.87 -0.65
CA TRP A 9 15.47 1.41 -0.77
C TRP A 9 15.02 0.91 -2.15
N LEU A 10 13.98 1.50 -2.75
CA LEU A 10 13.56 1.16 -4.10
C LEU A 10 14.65 1.48 -5.14
N ASN A 11 15.38 2.59 -4.95
CA ASN A 11 16.49 2.95 -5.81
C ASN A 11 17.66 1.95 -5.68
N GLU A 12 17.99 1.56 -4.44
CA GLU A 12 19.04 0.57 -4.15
C GLU A 12 18.70 -0.83 -4.71
N THR A 13 17.42 -1.18 -4.76
CA THR A 13 16.93 -2.45 -5.36
C THR A 13 16.72 -2.40 -6.87
N GLY A 14 17.14 -1.32 -7.55
CA GLY A 14 17.11 -1.20 -9.01
C GLY A 14 15.72 -0.92 -9.61
N VAL A 15 14.73 -0.51 -8.81
CA VAL A 15 13.39 -0.16 -9.30
C VAL A 15 13.45 1.17 -10.08
N SER A 16 12.85 1.21 -11.27
CA SER A 16 12.85 2.41 -12.11
C SER A 16 12.13 3.60 -11.45
N LYS A 17 12.60 4.84 -11.71
CA LYS A 17 11.99 6.07 -11.15
C LYS A 17 10.47 6.17 -11.39
N LYS A 18 10.01 5.72 -12.55
CA LYS A 18 8.57 5.67 -12.87
C LYS A 18 7.80 4.75 -11.91
N MET A 19 8.31 3.54 -11.68
CA MET A 19 7.69 2.59 -10.75
C MET A 19 7.79 3.07 -9.30
N GLN A 20 8.89 3.71 -8.90
CA GLN A 20 9.00 4.30 -7.57
C GLN A 20 7.87 5.29 -7.29
N SER A 21 7.61 6.22 -8.23
CA SER A 21 6.52 7.18 -8.12
C SER A 21 5.13 6.51 -8.13
N ASP A 22 4.95 5.45 -8.91
CA ASP A 22 3.70 4.67 -8.92
C ASP A 22 3.45 3.98 -7.56
N PHE A 23 4.46 3.33 -6.98
CA PHE A 23 4.35 2.74 -5.65
C PHE A 23 3.97 3.77 -4.58
N VAL A 24 4.72 4.89 -4.52
CA VAL A 24 4.46 5.95 -3.55
C VAL A 24 3.05 6.53 -3.69
N SER A 25 2.62 6.82 -4.93
CA SER A 25 1.28 7.36 -5.21
C SER A 25 0.18 6.40 -4.76
N ARG A 26 0.36 5.10 -4.97
CA ARG A 26 -0.60 4.07 -4.57
C ARG A 26 -0.71 3.92 -3.06
N LEU A 27 0.40 3.94 -2.35
CA LEU A 27 0.42 3.87 -0.89
C LEU A 27 -0.27 5.10 -0.27
N LYS A 28 0.09 6.31 -0.74
CA LYS A 28 -0.59 7.55 -0.31
C LYS A 28 -2.08 7.54 -0.61
N ARG A 29 -2.47 7.01 -1.77
CA ARG A 29 -3.89 6.86 -2.13
C ARG A 29 -4.63 5.97 -1.14
N LEU A 30 -4.02 4.88 -0.65
CA LEU A 30 -4.61 4.03 0.37
C LEU A 30 -4.76 4.78 1.70
N GLU A 31 -3.70 5.43 2.18
CA GLU A 31 -3.72 6.24 3.41
C GLU A 31 -4.86 7.28 3.36
N THR A 32 -4.94 8.03 2.26
CA THR A 32 -5.97 9.07 2.08
C THR A 32 -7.38 8.49 1.95
N LYS A 33 -7.58 7.46 1.12
CA LYS A 33 -8.95 6.97 0.82
C LYS A 33 -9.55 6.12 1.93
N LEU A 34 -8.73 5.39 2.67
CA LEU A 34 -9.21 4.54 3.77
C LEU A 34 -9.25 5.30 5.09
N GLU A 35 -8.80 6.56 5.11
CA GLU A 35 -8.54 7.32 6.36
C GLU A 35 -7.67 6.51 7.32
N ILE A 36 -6.75 5.73 6.76
CA ILE A 36 -5.74 5.03 7.55
C ILE A 36 -4.74 6.08 7.99
N PHE A 37 -4.65 6.25 9.30
CA PHE A 37 -3.54 6.93 9.92
C PHE A 37 -2.29 6.06 9.72
N ASP A 38 -1.44 6.44 8.77
CA ASP A 38 -0.14 5.86 8.41
C ASP A 38 -0.06 4.33 8.18
N ILE A 39 0.33 3.91 6.98
CA ILE A 39 0.58 2.48 6.66
C ILE A 39 1.67 1.84 7.56
N ASP A 40 2.55 2.63 8.15
CA ASP A 40 3.53 2.16 9.13
C ASP A 40 2.85 1.65 10.41
N GLU A 41 1.73 2.24 10.82
CA GLU A 41 0.95 1.78 11.98
C GLU A 41 0.16 0.51 11.65
N GLU A 42 -0.40 0.40 10.44
CA GLU A 42 -1.01 -0.85 9.95
C GLU A 42 0.01 -2.00 9.96
N TYR A 43 1.26 -1.73 9.56
CA TYR A 43 2.31 -2.74 9.61
C TYR A 43 2.63 -3.17 11.05
N LYS A 44 2.72 -2.22 12.00
CA LYS A 44 2.95 -2.55 13.42
C LYS A 44 1.80 -3.34 14.03
N SER A 45 0.56 -3.05 13.63
CA SER A 45 -0.65 -3.68 14.15
C SER A 45 -0.75 -5.15 13.74
N ASP A 46 -0.64 -5.45 12.45
CA ASP A 46 -0.82 -6.82 11.95
C ASP A 46 -0.02 -7.15 10.68
N LYS A 47 1.06 -6.42 10.41
CA LYS A 47 1.84 -6.52 9.17
C LYS A 47 0.98 -6.31 7.92
N CYS A 48 0.00 -5.41 8.01
CA CYS A 48 -0.98 -5.09 6.97
C CYS A 48 -1.83 -6.29 6.49
N GLN A 49 -1.98 -7.35 7.30
CA GLN A 49 -2.73 -8.55 6.89
C GLN A 49 -4.21 -8.23 6.66
N LYS A 50 -4.84 -7.43 7.53
CA LYS A 50 -6.21 -6.91 7.33
C LYS A 50 -6.32 -6.13 6.02
N LEU A 51 -5.36 -5.24 5.73
CA LEU A 51 -5.35 -4.45 4.51
C LEU A 51 -5.26 -5.35 3.26
N LEU A 52 -4.34 -6.31 3.27
CA LEU A 52 -4.14 -7.25 2.17
C LEU A 52 -5.37 -8.13 1.94
N LYS A 53 -6.03 -8.59 3.00
CA LYS A 53 -7.27 -9.35 2.92
C LYS A 53 -8.40 -8.49 2.35
N TYR A 54 -8.58 -7.28 2.87
CA TYR A 54 -9.58 -6.32 2.39
C TYR A 54 -9.43 -6.02 0.89
N LEU A 55 -8.20 -5.78 0.42
CA LEU A 55 -7.92 -5.57 -1.00
C LEU A 55 -8.18 -6.84 -1.84
N SER A 56 -7.91 -8.03 -1.30
CA SER A 56 -8.12 -9.30 -1.99
C SER A 56 -9.61 -9.67 -2.11
N GLU A 57 -10.44 -9.24 -1.16
CA GLU A 57 -11.90 -9.44 -1.18
C GLU A 57 -12.63 -8.39 -2.05
N GLY A 58 -11.89 -7.55 -2.77
CA GLY A 58 -12.46 -6.52 -3.64
C GLY A 58 -13.14 -5.40 -2.86
N CYS A 59 -12.66 -5.11 -1.65
CA CYS A 59 -13.09 -3.98 -0.83
C CYS A 59 -14.56 -4.03 -0.35
N LYS A 60 -15.17 -5.23 -0.33
CA LYS A 60 -16.62 -5.41 -0.08
C LYS A 60 -17.04 -5.22 1.39
N ASN A 61 -16.12 -5.41 2.34
CA ASN A 61 -16.36 -5.29 3.79
C ASN A 61 -15.19 -4.56 4.44
N SER A 62 -15.23 -3.23 4.52
CA SER A 62 -14.09 -2.47 5.06
C SER A 62 -13.96 -2.60 6.57
N PRO A 63 -12.79 -3.01 7.08
CA PRO A 63 -12.44 -2.84 8.49
C PRO A 63 -12.01 -1.40 8.80
N TYR A 64 -11.96 -0.52 7.79
CA TYR A 64 -11.49 0.86 7.90
C TYR A 64 -12.66 1.86 7.94
N PRO A 65 -12.43 3.08 8.47
CA PRO A 65 -13.45 4.13 8.57
C PRO A 65 -14.11 4.47 7.23
N LYS A 66 -13.36 4.35 6.13
CA LYS A 66 -13.88 4.53 4.77
C LYS A 66 -13.71 3.29 3.92
N ASN A 67 -14.61 3.15 2.95
CA ASN A 67 -14.51 2.15 1.91
C ASN A 67 -13.66 2.67 0.75
N LEU A 68 -12.76 1.83 0.26
CA LEU A 68 -12.02 2.10 -0.96
C LEU A 68 -12.94 1.92 -2.18
N ASN A 69 -13.73 2.94 -2.50
CA ASN A 69 -14.49 2.94 -3.74
C ASN A 69 -13.58 3.35 -4.90
N LEU A 70 -13.04 2.37 -5.61
CA LEU A 70 -12.39 2.57 -6.89
C LEU A 70 -13.41 2.26 -7.98
N GLN A 71 -14.02 3.29 -8.55
CA GLN A 71 -14.75 3.12 -9.81
C GLN A 71 -13.72 2.68 -10.87
N GLY A 72 -13.68 1.40 -11.21
CA GLY A 72 -12.70 0.88 -12.14
C GLY A 72 -12.50 -0.64 -12.10
N THR A 73 -11.89 -1.13 -13.18
CA THR A 73 -11.62 -2.55 -13.47
C THR A 73 -10.92 -3.28 -12.31
N SER A 74 -11.19 -4.59 -12.20
CA SER A 74 -10.65 -5.54 -11.21
C SER A 74 -9.14 -5.42 -10.97
N ASN A 75 -8.38 -4.93 -11.94
CA ASN A 75 -6.93 -4.75 -11.85
C ASN A 75 -6.48 -3.68 -10.84
N GLN A 76 -7.32 -2.69 -10.46
CA GLN A 76 -6.86 -1.63 -9.57
C GLN A 76 -6.47 -2.15 -8.19
N TYR A 77 -7.24 -3.08 -7.61
CA TYR A 77 -6.94 -3.65 -6.29
C TYR A 77 -5.69 -4.52 -6.32
N THR A 78 -5.46 -5.25 -7.41
CA THR A 78 -4.24 -6.06 -7.60
C THR A 78 -2.98 -5.19 -7.54
N VAL A 79 -2.99 -4.03 -8.21
CA VAL A 79 -1.82 -3.16 -8.23
C VAL A 79 -1.64 -2.42 -6.90
N LEU A 80 -2.73 -2.07 -6.19
CA LEU A 80 -2.62 -1.55 -4.82
C LEU A 80 -2.05 -2.59 -3.86
N LYS A 81 -2.50 -3.85 -3.95
CA LYS A 81 -1.96 -4.96 -3.18
C LYS A 81 -0.47 -5.15 -3.45
N TYR A 82 -0.06 -5.03 -4.71
CA TYR A 82 1.34 -5.13 -5.09
C TYR A 82 2.19 -4.03 -4.44
N ALA A 83 1.69 -2.79 -4.41
CA ALA A 83 2.36 -1.69 -3.72
C ALA A 83 2.50 -1.94 -2.20
N VAL A 84 1.42 -2.40 -1.54
CA VAL A 84 1.46 -2.74 -0.10
C VAL A 84 2.48 -3.84 0.17
N LYS A 85 2.47 -4.92 -0.61
CA LYS A 85 3.46 -6.00 -0.48
C LYS A 85 4.89 -5.51 -0.66
N LYS A 86 5.12 -4.61 -1.63
CA LYS A 86 6.46 -4.06 -1.86
C LYS A 86 6.93 -3.21 -0.67
N TYR A 87 6.02 -2.48 -0.04
CA TYR A 87 6.31 -1.72 1.19
C TYR A 87 6.60 -2.63 2.39
N ILE A 88 5.85 -3.72 2.55
CA ILE A 88 6.13 -4.75 3.56
C ILE A 88 7.56 -5.30 3.38
N SER A 89 7.94 -5.67 2.15
CA SER A 89 9.31 -6.15 1.88
C SER A 89 10.39 -5.12 2.25
N PHE A 90 10.12 -3.83 2.06
CA PHE A 90 10.98 -2.75 2.53
C PHE A 90 11.12 -2.75 4.05
N LEU A 91 10.02 -2.89 4.79
CA LEU A 91 10.02 -2.91 6.25
C LEU A 91 10.61 -4.20 6.83
N GLU A 92 10.62 -5.31 6.10
CA GLU A 92 11.24 -6.57 6.52
C GLU A 92 12.74 -6.62 6.18
N SER A 93 13.21 -5.80 5.24
CA SER A 93 14.61 -5.72 4.85
C SER A 93 15.43 -4.72 5.69
N ASN A 94 14.77 -3.98 6.60
CA ASN A 94 15.37 -3.00 7.51
C ASN A 94 15.06 -3.37 8.96
#